data_AF-A0A2W4ZJR1-F1
#
_entry.id   AF-A0A2W4ZJR1-F1
#
_cell.length_a   1.000
_cell.length_b   1.000
_cell.length_c   1.000
_cell.angle_alpha   90.00
_cell.angle_beta   90.00
_cell.angle_gamma   90.00
#
_symmetry.space_group_name_H-M   'P 1'
#
loop_
_entity.id
_entity.type
_entity.pdbx_description
1 polymer ?
#
loop_
_entity_poly.entity_id
_entity_poly.type
_entity_poly.pdbx_seq_one_letter_code
_entity_poly.pdbx_strand_id
1 'polypeptide(L)'
;QVRRTKGPRYTPVSKRQDKPDGIAWIIRNHPEISDGAIGKLIGTTRTTIAAIRDRTHWNIGNITPKDPVTLGLCSQRELDALVGKAAKAAGLEAPTDTRLEGDREALIEQLRNERTQAARDAELAERGESAEPSSFFDPFKR
;
A
#
# COMPACT_ATOMS: atom_id res chain seq x y z
N GLN A 1 8.14 -0.86 9.48
CA GLN A 1 7.02 0.10 9.68
C GLN A 1 6.49 -0.05 11.09
N VAL A 2 6.53 1.01 11.89
CA VAL A 2 6.06 0.99 13.28
C VAL A 2 4.53 0.85 13.28
N ARG A 3 4.03 -0.27 13.79
CA ARG A 3 2.58 -0.48 13.98
C ARG A 3 2.09 0.45 15.09
N ARG A 4 1.21 1.38 14.73
CA ARG A 4 0.64 2.36 15.66
C ARG A 4 -0.31 1.68 16.65
N THR A 5 -0.30 2.12 17.90
CA THR A 5 -1.30 1.75 18.91
C THR A 5 -2.70 2.19 18.48
N LYS A 6 -3.72 1.39 18.82
CA LYS A 6 -5.11 1.65 18.47
C LYS A 6 -5.57 2.99 19.03
N GLY A 7 -6.07 3.89 18.17
CA GLY A 7 -6.73 5.13 18.59
C GLY A 7 -6.74 6.21 17.51
N PRO A 8 -7.61 7.22 17.63
CA PRO A 8 -7.62 8.38 16.73
C PRO A 8 -6.25 9.08 16.68
N ARG A 9 -5.91 9.64 15.51
CA ARG A 9 -4.68 10.43 15.38
C ARG A 9 -4.82 11.76 16.12
N TYR A 10 -3.79 12.13 16.91
CA TYR A 10 -3.72 13.52 17.36
C TYR A 10 -3.26 14.38 16.19
N THR A 11 -4.06 15.36 15.81
CA THR A 11 -3.71 16.33 14.78
C THR A 11 -3.25 17.61 15.47
N PRO A 12 -2.02 18.08 15.22
CA PRO A 12 -1.51 19.31 15.82
C PRO A 12 -2.38 20.51 15.42
N VAL A 13 -2.39 21.55 16.26
CA VAL A 13 -3.25 22.73 16.11
C VAL A 13 -3.07 23.40 14.73
N SER A 14 -1.83 23.48 14.25
CA SER A 14 -1.48 24.04 12.93
C SER A 14 -2.20 23.36 11.76
N LYS A 15 -2.57 22.09 11.92
CA LYS A 15 -3.22 21.26 10.89
C LYS A 15 -4.72 21.07 11.13
N ARG A 16 -5.31 21.75 12.13
CA ARG A 16 -6.76 21.61 12.44
C ARG A 16 -7.65 22.30 11.42
N GLN A 17 -7.17 23.38 10.81
CA GLN A 17 -7.89 24.10 9.75
C GLN A 17 -8.01 23.25 8.47
N ASP A 18 -7.09 22.31 8.25
CA ASP A 18 -7.10 21.40 7.09
C ASP A 18 -8.05 20.21 7.28
N LYS A 19 -8.56 19.96 8.50
CA LYS A 19 -9.44 18.80 8.77
C LYS A 19 -10.75 18.84 7.99
N PRO A 20 -11.49 19.97 7.93
CA PRO A 20 -12.74 20.01 7.19
C PRO A 20 -12.55 19.76 5.70
N ASP A 21 -11.45 20.26 5.13
CA ASP A 21 -11.06 20.02 3.72
C ASP A 21 -10.83 18.51 3.46
N GLY A 22 -10.08 17.84 4.34
CA GLY A 22 -9.83 16.40 4.25
C GLY A 22 -11.09 15.55 4.44
N ILE A 23 -11.96 15.93 5.38
CA ILE A 23 -13.24 15.22 5.62
C ILE A 23 -14.16 15.37 4.40
N ALA A 24 -14.28 16.58 3.85
CA ALA A 24 -15.13 16.84 2.70
C ALA A 24 -14.65 16.07 1.45
N TRP A 25 -13.33 15.89 1.30
CA TRP A 25 -12.78 15.04 0.24
C TRP A 25 -13.18 13.57 0.42
N ILE A 26 -13.07 13.02 1.63
CA ILE A 26 -13.47 11.63 1.87
C ILE A 26 -14.96 11.44 1.60
N ILE A 27 -15.82 12.32 2.10
CA ILE A 27 -17.27 12.21 1.89
C ILE A 27 -17.63 12.27 0.40
N ARG A 28 -16.91 13.08 -0.38
CA ARG A 28 -17.13 13.22 -1.83
C ARG A 28 -16.64 12.01 -2.63
N ASN A 29 -15.44 11.51 -2.35
CA ASN A 29 -14.79 10.50 -3.18
C ASN A 29 -15.04 9.06 -2.69
N HIS A 30 -15.30 8.89 -1.39
CA HIS A 30 -15.46 7.60 -0.73
C HIS A 30 -16.68 7.62 0.21
N PRO A 31 -17.91 7.76 -0.33
CA PRO A 31 -19.14 7.77 0.46
C PRO A 31 -19.38 6.46 1.23
N GLU A 32 -18.75 5.35 0.82
CA GLU A 32 -18.78 4.05 1.47
C GLU A 32 -18.09 4.04 2.85
N ILE A 33 -17.27 5.05 3.15
CA ILE A 33 -16.55 5.12 4.42
C ILE A 33 -17.46 5.68 5.53
N SER A 34 -17.59 4.89 6.62
CA SER A 34 -18.32 5.33 7.82
C SER A 34 -17.65 6.49 8.57
N ASP A 35 -18.44 7.36 9.20
CA ASP A 35 -17.96 8.49 10.02
C ASP A 35 -17.06 8.04 11.18
N GLY A 36 -17.31 6.85 11.74
CA GLY A 36 -16.46 6.27 12.79
C GLY A 36 -15.05 5.91 12.29
N ALA A 37 -14.91 5.59 11.00
CA ALA A 37 -13.64 5.33 10.36
C ALA A 37 -12.92 6.64 10.01
N ILE A 38 -13.64 7.64 9.48
CA ILE A 38 -13.12 9.00 9.23
C ILE A 38 -12.57 9.63 10.52
N GLY A 39 -13.31 9.52 11.62
CA GLY A 39 -12.89 10.07 12.91
C GLY A 39 -11.58 9.47 13.43
N LYS A 40 -11.36 8.17 13.21
CA LYS A 40 -10.12 7.47 13.58
C LYS A 40 -8.95 7.87 12.68
N LEU A 41 -9.20 8.04 11.37
CA LEU A 41 -8.20 8.38 10.36
C LEU A 41 -7.66 9.81 10.55
N ILE A 42 -8.57 10.79 10.60
CA ILE A 42 -8.20 12.22 10.63
C ILE A 42 -7.96 12.72 12.06
N GLY A 43 -8.59 12.10 13.07
CA GLY A 43 -8.54 12.60 14.44
C GLY A 43 -9.57 13.69 14.70
N THR A 44 -10.83 13.43 14.35
CA THR A 44 -11.95 14.35 14.52
C THR A 44 -13.14 13.64 15.17
N THR A 45 -14.15 14.39 15.61
CA THR A 45 -15.37 13.83 16.20
C THR A 45 -16.41 13.52 15.13
N ARG A 46 -17.29 12.56 15.43
CA ARG A 46 -18.45 12.23 14.58
C ARG A 46 -19.38 13.43 14.39
N THR A 47 -19.52 14.29 15.40
CA THR A 47 -20.34 15.51 15.33
C THR A 47 -19.82 16.49 14.28
N THR A 48 -18.51 16.71 14.20
CA THR A 48 -17.91 17.56 13.17
C THR A 48 -18.08 16.97 11.77
N ILE A 49 -17.96 15.65 11.63
CA ILE A 49 -18.16 14.97 10.34
C ILE A 49 -19.62 15.12 9.88
N ALA A 50 -20.58 14.87 10.77
CA ALA A 50 -22.01 15.06 10.49
C ALA A 50 -22.30 16.51 10.06
N ALA A 51 -21.77 17.50 10.79
CA ALA A 51 -21.95 18.91 10.41
C ALA A 51 -21.38 19.26 9.02
N ILE A 52 -20.33 18.58 8.57
CA ILE A 52 -19.79 18.77 7.21
C ILE A 52 -20.69 18.08 6.18
N ARG A 53 -21.20 16.87 6.47
CA ARG A 53 -22.14 16.13 5.61
C ARG A 53 -23.45 16.90 5.41
N ASP A 54 -23.98 17.44 6.51
CA ASP A 54 -25.23 18.21 6.55
C ASP A 54 -25.04 19.67 6.14
N ARG A 55 -23.81 20.08 5.81
CA ARG A 55 -23.45 21.45 5.42
C ARG A 55 -23.78 22.51 6.48
N THR A 56 -23.76 22.13 7.76
CA THR A 56 -24.03 23.01 8.92
C THR A 56 -22.78 23.42 9.69
N HIS A 57 -21.59 22.98 9.25
CA HIS A 57 -20.33 23.44 9.82
C HIS A 57 -20.17 24.96 9.65
N TRP A 58 -19.75 25.66 10.71
CA TRP A 58 -19.65 27.13 10.72
C TRP A 58 -18.84 27.71 9.55
N ASN A 59 -17.82 26.99 9.08
CA ASN A 59 -16.96 27.41 7.96
C ASN A 59 -17.34 26.78 6.59
N ILE A 60 -18.54 26.24 6.43
CA ILE A 60 -18.90 25.42 5.25
C ILE A 60 -18.65 26.12 3.91
N GLY A 61 -18.80 27.44 3.85
CA GLY A 61 -18.58 28.23 2.63
C GLY A 61 -17.13 28.22 2.12
N ASN A 62 -16.15 28.01 3.00
CA ASN A 62 -14.73 28.05 2.66
C ASN A 62 -14.09 26.66 2.57
N ILE A 63 -14.84 25.59 2.81
CA ILE A 63 -14.30 24.22 2.78
C ILE A 63 -14.02 23.81 1.34
N THR A 64 -12.76 23.44 1.07
CA THR A 64 -12.32 22.94 -0.23
C THR A 64 -11.90 21.49 -0.13
N PRO A 65 -12.60 20.55 -0.79
CA PRO A 65 -12.25 19.14 -0.72
C PRO A 65 -10.83 18.90 -1.24
N LYS A 66 -9.91 18.53 -0.35
CA LYS A 66 -8.51 18.22 -0.65
C LYS A 66 -8.13 16.87 -0.05
N ASP A 67 -7.26 16.15 -0.74
CA ASP A 67 -6.84 14.81 -0.32
C ASP A 67 -6.16 14.87 1.07
N PRO A 68 -6.67 14.11 2.08
CA PRO A 68 -6.12 14.10 3.43
C PRO A 68 -4.66 13.62 3.51
N VAL A 69 -4.16 12.86 2.52
CA VAL A 69 -2.75 12.45 2.43
C VAL A 69 -1.88 13.64 2.06
N THR A 70 -2.30 14.43 1.06
CA THR A 70 -1.57 15.64 0.62
C THR A 70 -1.54 16.72 1.70
N LEU A 71 -2.58 16.79 2.53
CA LEU A 71 -2.65 17.68 3.69
C LEU A 71 -1.75 17.23 4.86
N GLY A 72 -1.25 15.98 4.80
CA GLY A 72 -0.46 15.35 5.85
C GLY A 72 -1.27 14.87 7.05
N LEU A 73 -2.58 14.66 6.89
CA LEU A 73 -3.48 14.21 7.95
C LEU A 73 -3.38 12.68 8.17
N CYS A 74 -3.33 11.92 7.08
CA CYS A 74 -3.13 10.47 7.09
C CYS A 74 -2.00 10.05 6.13
N SER A 75 -1.55 8.79 6.23
CA SER A 75 -0.66 8.19 5.23
C SER A 75 -1.48 7.50 4.13
N GLN A 76 -0.89 7.39 2.94
CA GLN A 76 -1.50 6.67 1.81
C GLN A 76 -1.98 5.27 2.21
N ARG A 77 -1.11 4.52 2.91
CA ARG A 77 -1.42 3.16 3.36
C ARG A 77 -2.62 3.08 4.30
N GLU A 78 -2.83 4.10 5.14
CA GLU A 78 -3.99 4.14 6.03
C GLU A 78 -5.26 4.47 5.26
N LEU A 79 -5.19 5.35 4.26
CA LEU A 79 -6.32 5.65 3.38
C LEU A 79 -6.71 4.41 2.56
N ASP A 80 -5.75 3.80 1.87
CA ASP A 80 -5.99 2.61 1.02
C ASP A 80 -6.58 1.44 1.82
N ALA A 81 -6.06 1.18 3.03
CA ALA A 81 -6.57 0.11 3.89
C ALA A 81 -8.03 0.36 4.32
N LEU A 82 -8.41 1.64 4.48
CA LEU A 82 -9.74 2.03 4.92
C LEU A 82 -10.73 2.02 3.75
N VAL A 83 -10.30 2.48 2.57
CA VAL A 83 -11.04 2.36 1.30
C VAL A 83 -11.28 0.90 0.97
N GLY A 84 -10.25 0.05 0.98
CA GLY A 84 -10.40 -1.38 0.69
C GLY A 84 -11.31 -2.11 1.68
N LYS A 85 -11.25 -1.75 2.97
CA LYS A 85 -12.17 -2.29 3.98
C LYS A 85 -13.61 -1.83 3.76
N ALA A 86 -13.82 -0.57 3.40
CA ALA A 86 -15.14 0.00 3.16
C ALA A 86 -15.76 -0.56 1.87
N ALA A 87 -14.99 -0.64 0.78
CA ALA A 87 -15.41 -1.26 -0.48
C ALA A 87 -15.83 -2.71 -0.27
N LYS A 88 -15.02 -3.51 0.44
CA LYS A 88 -15.37 -4.89 0.79
C LYS A 88 -16.64 -4.99 1.63
N ALA A 89 -16.85 -4.06 2.57
CA ALA A 89 -18.06 -4.03 3.38
C ALA A 89 -19.31 -3.59 2.58
N ALA A 90 -19.12 -2.76 1.56
CA ALA A 90 -20.16 -2.30 0.65
C ALA A 90 -20.45 -3.29 -0.50
N GLY A 91 -19.70 -4.40 -0.59
CA GLY A 91 -19.83 -5.37 -1.69
C GLY A 91 -19.31 -4.86 -3.04
N LEU A 92 -18.55 -3.77 -3.03
CA LEU A 92 -17.87 -3.24 -4.21
C LEU A 92 -16.54 -3.98 -4.35
N GLU A 93 -16.42 -4.83 -5.37
CA GLU A 93 -15.15 -5.41 -5.78
C GLU A 93 -14.18 -4.27 -6.12
N ALA A 94 -12.99 -4.29 -5.53
CA ALA A 94 -11.98 -3.28 -5.82
C ALA A 94 -11.62 -3.39 -7.32
N PRO A 95 -11.57 -2.26 -8.07
CA PRO A 95 -11.11 -2.30 -9.45
C PRO A 95 -9.70 -2.90 -9.49
N THR A 96 -9.58 -4.10 -10.05
CA THR A 96 -8.27 -4.68 -10.35
C THR A 96 -7.69 -3.87 -11.50
N ASP A 97 -6.54 -3.23 -11.26
CA ASP A 97 -5.82 -2.51 -12.32
C ASP A 97 -5.20 -3.55 -13.27
N THR A 98 -5.94 -3.88 -14.33
CA THR A 98 -5.55 -4.88 -15.33
C THR A 98 -4.48 -4.38 -16.30
N ARG A 99 -4.10 -3.09 -16.24
CA ARG A 99 -3.16 -2.48 -17.20
C ARG A 99 -1.78 -3.14 -17.22
N LEU A 100 -1.37 -3.76 -16.11
CA LEU A 100 -0.06 -4.39 -15.93
C LEU A 100 -0.14 -5.92 -15.87
N GLU A 101 -1.28 -6.53 -16.20
CA GLU A 101 -1.39 -8.00 -16.15
C GLU A 101 -0.40 -8.69 -17.08
N GLY A 102 -0.23 -8.19 -18.31
CA GLY A 102 0.72 -8.77 -19.28
C GLY A 102 2.18 -8.70 -18.83
N ASP A 103 2.64 -7.52 -18.39
CA ASP A 103 4.02 -7.33 -17.91
C ASP A 103 4.31 -8.18 -16.67
N ARG A 104 3.30 -8.34 -15.80
CA ARG A 104 3.38 -9.16 -14.59
C ARG A 104 3.47 -10.65 -14.94
N GLU A 105 2.69 -11.13 -15.90
CA GLU A 105 2.72 -12.51 -16.36
C GLU A 105 4.07 -12.86 -16.99
N ALA A 106 4.59 -12.00 -17.87
CA ALA A 106 5.89 -12.18 -18.50
C ALA A 106 7.03 -12.26 -17.47
N LEU A 107 7.00 -11.41 -16.44
CA LEU A 107 7.99 -11.44 -15.36
C LEU A 107 7.90 -12.72 -14.52
N ILE A 108 6.70 -13.21 -14.24
CA ILE A 108 6.50 -14.47 -13.51
C ILE A 108 7.06 -15.65 -14.31
N GLU A 109 6.84 -15.67 -15.62
CA GLU A 109 7.36 -16.72 -16.50
C GLU A 109 8.88 -16.68 -16.59
N GLN A 110 9.48 -15.48 -16.72
CA GLN A 110 10.93 -15.31 -16.69
C GLN A 110 11.54 -15.86 -15.39
N LEU A 111 11.00 -15.48 -14.23
CA LEU A 111 11.48 -15.95 -12.93
C LEU A 111 11.34 -17.47 -12.74
N ARG A 112 10.31 -18.08 -13.34
CA ARG A 112 10.14 -19.54 -13.33
C ARG A 112 11.21 -20.21 -14.19
N ASN A 113 11.46 -19.68 -15.39
CA ASN A 113 12.49 -20.20 -16.29
C ASN A 113 13.89 -20.10 -15.68
N GLU A 114 14.23 -18.97 -15.06
CA GLU A 114 15.51 -18.80 -14.34
C GLU A 114 15.68 -19.83 -13.23
N ARG A 115 14.63 -20.08 -12.43
CA ARG A 115 14.66 -21.12 -11.38
C ARG A 115 14.81 -22.52 -11.94
N THR A 116 14.13 -22.83 -13.05
CA THR A 116 14.25 -24.14 -13.70
C THR A 116 15.63 -24.33 -14.33
N GLN A 117 16.20 -23.30 -14.95
CA GLN A 117 17.56 -23.33 -15.48
C GLN A 117 18.58 -23.52 -14.36
N ALA A 118 18.49 -22.74 -13.29
CA ALA A 118 19.38 -22.90 -12.13
C ALA A 118 19.30 -24.31 -11.51
N ALA A 119 18.11 -24.92 -11.46
CA ALA A 119 17.96 -26.30 -10.98
C ALA A 119 18.61 -27.33 -11.92
N ARG A 120 18.47 -27.15 -13.24
CA ARG A 120 19.12 -28.01 -14.25
C ARG A 120 20.64 -27.85 -14.25
N ASP A 121 21.13 -26.62 -14.12
CA ASP A 121 22.56 -26.33 -14.07
C ASP A 121 23.19 -26.91 -12.81
N ALA A 122 22.48 -26.86 -11.67
CA ALA A 122 22.89 -27.54 -10.45
C ALA A 122 22.91 -29.07 -10.62
N GLU A 123 21.89 -29.66 -11.25
CA GLU A 123 21.85 -31.10 -11.54
C GLU A 123 22.98 -31.55 -12.49
N LEU A 124 23.31 -30.73 -13.50
CA LEU A 124 24.42 -30.96 -14.42
C LEU A 124 25.79 -30.80 -13.73
N ALA A 125 25.93 -29.83 -12.82
CA ALA A 125 27.13 -29.67 -12.01
C ALA A 125 27.33 -30.86 -11.07
N GLU A 126 26.27 -31.33 -10.39
CA GLU A 126 26.32 -32.54 -9.55
C GLU A 126 26.64 -33.80 -10.37
N ARG A 127 26.18 -33.88 -11.62
CA ARG A 127 26.47 -35.00 -12.53
C ARG A 127 27.86 -34.92 -13.18
N GLY A 128 28.48 -33.74 -13.19
CA GLY A 128 29.79 -33.46 -13.78
C GLY A 128 30.99 -33.71 -12.84
N GLU A 129 30.75 -33.93 -11.54
CA GLU A 129 31.80 -34.20 -10.56
C GLU A 129 32.24 -35.68 -10.57
N SER A 130 32.81 -36.14 -11.70
CA SER A 130 33.66 -37.35 -11.77
C SER A 130 34.65 -37.26 -12.93
N ALA A 131 35.32 -36.11 -13.06
CA ALA A 131 36.49 -35.97 -13.91
C ALA A 131 37.64 -35.40 -13.07
N GLU A 132 38.48 -36.31 -12.58
CA GLU A 132 39.76 -36.02 -11.92
C GLU A 132 40.58 -34.96 -12.68
N PRO A 133 41.09 -33.91 -12.04
CA PRO A 133 42.05 -33.02 -12.68
C PRO A 133 43.37 -33.78 -12.91
N SER A 134 43.64 -34.00 -14.19
CA SER A 134 44.87 -34.50 -14.80
C SER A 134 46.15 -34.01 -14.12
N SER A 135 46.96 -34.96 -13.64
CA SER A 135 48.42 -34.96 -13.55
C SER A 135 49.12 -33.59 -13.51
N PHE A 136 49.32 -33.06 -12.32
CA PHE A 136 50.33 -32.03 -12.06
C PHE A 136 51.73 -32.63 -12.25
N PHE A 137 52.44 -32.22 -13.30
CA PHE A 137 53.85 -32.59 -13.52
C PHE A 137 54.75 -31.64 -12.71
N ASP A 138 55.45 -32.18 -11.71
CA ASP A 138 56.36 -31.43 -10.83
C ASP A 138 57.80 -31.47 -11.37
N PRO A 139 58.35 -30.34 -11.89
CA PRO A 139 59.62 -30.33 -12.59
C PRO A 139 60.86 -30.22 -11.69
N PHE A 140 60.71 -30.24 -10.35
CA PHE A 140 61.83 -30.03 -9.41
C PHE A 140 62.19 -31.23 -8.52
N LYS A 141 61.68 -32.43 -8.81
CA LYS A 141 62.09 -33.65 -8.09
C LYS A 141 63.46 -34.14 -8.59
N ARG A 142 64.53 -33.80 -7.85
CA ARG A 142 65.86 -34.45 -7.87
C ARG A 142 66.21 -34.92 -6.47
#